data_AF-A0A1Y1JNR8-F1
#
_entry.id   AF-A0A1Y1JNR8-F1
#
_cell.length_a   1.000
_cell.length_b   1.000
_cell.length_c   1.000
_cell.angle_alpha   90.00
_cell.angle_beta   90.00
_cell.angle_gamma   90.00
#
_symmetry.space_group_name_H-M   'P 1'
#
loop_
_entity.id
_entity.type
_entity.pdbx_description
1 polymer ?
#
loop_
_entity_poly.entity_id
_entity_poly.type
_entity_poly.pdbx_seq_one_letter_code
_entity_poly.pdbx_strand_id
1 'polypeptide(L)'
;MQSTSNFDFMNIFPQCRYDYNGALYRRMRRQWLAPCSAVCSDYTNELQFNNSTAFHNKCHQLCLYLLDIYATKSDLTQRLEASCKYFYYKLKELRKNFGGKCTTTINCYEQMRKKYTPSRMDVPGVCVKYLENINNNDESIFTQFEYLQKLYDIENEFNKSKEELDKVNVKYEKYLQIKSECLPSPEQSYSSSEAGSGTVTGMCVSTTAILIIIFIFFKVKNNFNLLNIY
;
A
#
# COMPACT_ATOMS: atom_id res chain seq x y z
N MET A 1 -18.36 -25.10 -13.79
CA MET A 1 -17.95 -24.09 -12.80
C MET A 1 -16.75 -24.64 -12.06
N GLN A 2 -15.54 -24.19 -12.41
CA GLN A 2 -14.33 -24.54 -11.65
C GLN A 2 -14.42 -23.84 -10.29
N SER A 3 -14.21 -24.59 -9.21
CA SER A 3 -14.11 -24.04 -7.86
C SER A 3 -13.06 -22.94 -7.85
N THR A 4 -13.46 -21.72 -7.50
CA THR A 4 -12.54 -20.65 -7.13
C THR A 4 -11.67 -21.18 -5.99
N SER A 5 -10.44 -21.58 -6.29
CA SER A 5 -9.43 -21.82 -5.26
C SER A 5 -9.34 -20.56 -4.42
N ASN A 6 -9.59 -20.65 -3.13
CA ASN A 6 -9.57 -19.52 -2.23
C ASN A 6 -8.14 -18.94 -2.22
N PHE A 7 -7.91 -17.84 -2.95
CA PHE A 7 -6.59 -17.23 -2.99
C PHE A 7 -6.31 -16.60 -1.64
N ASP A 8 -5.19 -16.99 -1.03
CA ASP A 8 -4.80 -16.49 0.27
C ASP A 8 -4.07 -15.14 0.17
N PHE A 9 -4.74 -14.09 0.65
CA PHE A 9 -4.18 -12.74 0.77
C PHE A 9 -3.47 -12.49 2.11
N MET A 10 -3.47 -13.45 3.04
CA MET A 10 -2.76 -13.33 4.32
C MET A 10 -1.30 -12.97 4.10
N ASN A 11 -0.78 -12.14 5.00
CA ASN A 11 0.62 -11.72 5.04
C ASN A 11 1.13 -10.94 3.83
N ILE A 12 0.30 -10.71 2.81
CA ILE A 12 0.63 -9.83 1.67
C ILE A 12 0.51 -8.37 2.11
N PHE A 13 -0.66 -7.98 2.59
CA PHE A 13 -0.89 -6.62 3.05
C PHE A 13 -0.81 -6.51 4.58
N PRO A 14 -0.37 -5.37 5.13
CA PRO A 14 0.16 -4.19 4.42
C PRO A 14 1.65 -4.32 4.05
N GLN A 15 2.34 -5.35 4.54
CA GLN A 15 3.80 -5.38 4.58
C GLN A 15 4.44 -5.41 3.18
N CYS A 16 3.97 -6.25 2.25
CA CYS A 16 4.54 -6.30 0.90
C CYS A 16 4.34 -4.98 0.15
N ARG A 17 3.21 -4.29 0.37
CA ARG A 17 2.96 -2.94 -0.15
C ARG A 17 3.95 -1.94 0.41
N TYR A 18 4.16 -1.96 1.73
CA TYR A 18 5.15 -1.10 2.38
C TYR A 18 6.57 -1.38 1.86
N ASP A 19 6.95 -2.65 1.74
CA ASP A 19 8.26 -3.06 1.25
C ASP A 19 8.47 -2.60 -0.20
N TYR A 20 7.48 -2.78 -1.07
CA TYR A 20 7.50 -2.32 -2.45
C TYR A 20 7.59 -0.79 -2.56
N ASN A 21 6.79 -0.05 -1.79
CA ASN A 21 6.83 1.41 -1.77
C ASN A 21 8.16 1.95 -1.22
N GLY A 22 8.74 1.24 -0.25
CA GLY A 22 10.04 1.55 0.34
C GLY A 22 11.24 1.19 -0.54
N ALA A 23 11.09 0.33 -1.56
CA ALA A 23 12.21 -0.16 -2.38
C ALA A 23 13.04 0.98 -3.02
N LEU A 24 12.41 2.09 -3.38
CA LEU A 24 13.08 3.28 -3.94
C LEU A 24 13.83 4.15 -2.92
N TYR A 25 13.64 3.91 -1.62
CA TYR A 25 14.24 4.72 -0.56
C TYR A 25 15.26 3.94 0.27
N ARG A 26 15.33 2.61 0.08
CA ARG A 26 16.27 1.74 0.80
C ARG A 26 17.71 1.96 0.36
N ARG A 27 18.64 1.68 1.28
CA ARG A 27 20.10 1.83 1.09
C ARG A 27 20.61 1.11 -0.17
N MET A 28 20.00 -0.03 -0.50
CA MET A 28 20.31 -0.85 -1.66
C MET A 28 20.08 -0.14 -3.00
N ARG A 29 19.24 0.91 -3.07
CA ARG A 29 19.00 1.65 -4.31
C ARG A 29 20.28 2.14 -4.97
N ARG A 30 21.26 2.66 -4.23
CA ARG A 30 22.46 3.24 -4.85
C ARG A 30 23.27 2.22 -5.67
N GLN A 31 23.34 0.98 -5.19
CA GLN A 31 24.09 -0.08 -5.87
C GLN A 31 23.30 -0.68 -7.05
N TRP A 32 21.98 -0.78 -6.91
CA TRP A 32 21.16 -1.55 -7.85
C TRP A 32 20.37 -0.70 -8.85
N LEU A 33 20.32 0.62 -8.69
CA LEU A 33 19.57 1.49 -9.59
C LEU A 33 20.09 1.39 -11.02
N ALA A 34 21.40 1.55 -11.25
CA ALA A 34 21.96 1.47 -12.60
C ALA A 34 21.81 0.06 -13.23
N PRO A 35 22.08 -1.05 -12.51
CA PRO A 35 21.76 -2.39 -12.99
C PRO A 35 20.26 -2.59 -13.33
N CYS A 36 19.35 -2.11 -12.48
CA CYS A 36 17.92 -2.18 -12.76
C CYS A 36 17.51 -1.30 -13.95
N SER A 37 18.12 -0.13 -14.14
CA SER A 37 17.89 0.70 -15.33
C SER A 37 18.28 0.01 -16.62
N ALA A 38 19.41 -0.71 -16.60
CA ALA A 38 19.82 -1.54 -17.71
C ALA A 38 18.80 -2.65 -18.02
N VAL A 39 18.35 -3.38 -16.99
CA VAL A 39 17.29 -4.40 -17.11
C VAL A 39 16.00 -3.81 -17.67
N CYS A 40 15.58 -2.65 -17.18
CA CYS A 40 14.33 -2.00 -17.61
C CYS A 40 14.40 -1.49 -19.05
N SER A 41 15.55 -0.99 -19.49
CA SER A 41 15.78 -0.61 -20.89
C SER A 41 15.67 -1.82 -21.82
N ASP A 42 16.37 -2.89 -21.47
CA ASP A 42 16.36 -4.17 -22.17
C ASP A 42 14.92 -4.73 -22.25
N TYR A 43 14.20 -4.73 -21.13
CA TYR A 43 12.82 -5.18 -21.04
C TYR A 43 11.84 -4.32 -21.87
N THR A 44 12.08 -3.01 -21.96
CA THR A 44 11.31 -2.09 -22.82
C THR A 44 11.43 -2.46 -24.28
N ASN A 45 12.66 -2.76 -24.72
CA ASN A 45 12.97 -3.08 -26.11
C ASN A 45 12.34 -4.43 -26.53
N GLU A 46 12.41 -5.45 -25.67
CA GLU A 46 11.82 -6.77 -25.96
C GLU A 46 10.31 -6.68 -26.16
N LEU A 47 9.65 -5.94 -25.28
CA LEU A 47 8.19 -5.89 -25.25
C LEU A 47 7.60 -4.80 -26.11
N GLN A 48 8.44 -3.97 -26.74
CA GLN A 48 8.05 -2.82 -27.54
C GLN A 48 7.10 -1.90 -26.77
N PHE A 49 7.40 -1.69 -25.48
CA PHE A 49 6.65 -0.74 -24.67
C PHE A 49 6.88 0.69 -25.15
N ASN A 50 5.88 1.55 -24.94
CA ASN A 50 6.10 2.98 -25.05
C ASN A 50 7.13 3.39 -24.00
N ASN A 51 8.33 3.74 -24.47
CA ASN A 51 9.48 4.12 -23.66
C ASN A 51 9.19 5.43 -22.92
N SER A 52 8.49 5.32 -21.80
CA SER A 52 8.04 6.45 -20.99
C SER A 52 8.77 6.46 -19.66
N THR A 53 9.00 7.66 -19.14
CA THR A 53 9.56 7.85 -17.78
C THR A 53 8.70 7.14 -16.73
N ALA A 54 7.38 7.11 -16.92
CA ALA A 54 6.45 6.42 -16.04
C ALA A 54 6.70 4.90 -16.00
N PHE A 55 6.93 4.27 -17.16
CA PHE A 55 7.30 2.86 -17.24
C PHE A 55 8.61 2.59 -16.51
N HIS A 56 9.67 3.35 -16.81
CA HIS A 56 10.99 3.16 -16.19
C HIS A 56 10.93 3.28 -14.68
N ASN A 57 10.20 4.26 -14.15
CA ASN A 57 10.04 4.41 -12.70
C ASN A 57 9.38 3.20 -12.05
N LYS A 58 8.33 2.65 -12.66
CA LYS A 58 7.64 1.46 -12.15
C LYS A 58 8.48 0.19 -12.32
N CYS A 59 9.17 0.05 -13.44
CA CYS A 59 10.08 -1.07 -13.69
C CYS A 59 11.27 -1.05 -12.70
N HIS A 60 11.88 0.11 -12.43
CA HIS A 60 12.95 0.23 -11.43
C HIS A 60 12.47 -0.20 -10.05
N GLN A 61 11.31 0.28 -9.62
CA GLN A 61 10.73 -0.08 -8.33
C GLN A 61 10.49 -1.59 -8.24
N LEU A 62 9.95 -2.20 -9.31
CA LEU A 62 9.71 -3.64 -9.39
C LEU A 62 11.01 -4.45 -9.34
N CYS A 63 12.05 -4.04 -10.08
CA CYS A 63 13.37 -4.68 -10.07
C CYS A 63 14.03 -4.60 -8.69
N LEU A 64 14.02 -3.42 -8.06
CA LEU A 64 14.57 -3.23 -6.71
C LEU A 64 13.81 -4.05 -5.66
N TYR A 65 12.49 -4.12 -5.76
CA TYR A 65 11.68 -4.95 -4.87
C TYR A 65 12.04 -6.44 -4.98
N LEU A 66 12.25 -6.95 -6.20
CA LEU A 66 12.68 -8.34 -6.41
C LEU A 66 14.08 -8.61 -5.82
N LEU A 67 14.99 -7.65 -5.92
CA LEU A 67 16.31 -7.75 -5.31
C LEU A 67 16.24 -7.75 -3.78
N ASP A 68 15.35 -6.95 -3.20
CA ASP A 68 15.08 -6.94 -1.76
C ASP A 68 14.55 -8.30 -1.29
N ILE A 69 13.60 -8.90 -2.04
CA ILE A 69 13.10 -10.26 -1.78
C ILE A 69 14.25 -11.26 -1.82
N TYR A 70 15.12 -11.17 -2.83
CA TYR A 70 16.26 -12.07 -2.98
C TYR A 70 17.27 -11.93 -1.83
N ALA A 71 17.55 -10.71 -1.37
CA ALA A 71 18.47 -10.43 -0.29
C ALA A 71 17.94 -10.90 1.08
N THR A 72 16.62 -10.93 1.27
CA THR A 72 15.96 -11.26 2.54
C THR A 72 15.40 -12.70 2.60
N LYS A 73 15.66 -13.51 1.56
CA LYS A 73 15.08 -14.85 1.40
C LYS A 73 15.44 -15.87 2.49
N SER A 74 16.42 -15.59 3.34
CA SER A 74 16.80 -16.45 4.47
C SER A 74 15.78 -16.42 5.60
N ASP A 75 14.93 -15.39 5.67
CA ASP A 75 14.15 -15.05 6.86
C ASP A 75 12.65 -15.34 6.66
N LEU A 76 12.25 -16.62 6.55
CA LEU A 76 10.86 -17.14 6.52
C LEU A 76 10.27 -17.38 5.11
N THR A 77 9.90 -18.64 4.85
CA THR A 77 9.25 -19.11 3.61
C THR A 77 7.90 -18.45 3.34
N GLN A 78 7.09 -18.19 4.38
CA GLN A 78 5.79 -17.55 4.25
C GLN A 78 5.89 -16.09 3.74
N ARG A 79 6.84 -15.31 4.28
CA ARG A 79 7.07 -13.92 3.83
C ARG A 79 7.55 -13.88 2.39
N LEU A 80 8.38 -14.85 2.01
CA LEU A 80 8.87 -14.99 0.65
C LEU A 80 7.73 -15.25 -0.34
N GLU A 81 6.82 -16.18 -0.02
CA GLU A 81 5.64 -16.46 -0.85
C GLU A 81 4.76 -15.21 -1.01
N ALA A 82 4.39 -14.55 0.09
CA ALA A 82 3.56 -13.34 0.06
C ALA A 82 4.20 -12.22 -0.77
N SER A 83 5.51 -12.03 -0.64
CA SER A 83 6.24 -11.01 -1.39
C SER A 83 6.32 -11.33 -2.88
N CYS A 84 6.51 -12.61 -3.23
CA CYS A 84 6.47 -13.04 -4.62
C CYS A 84 5.08 -12.93 -5.24
N LYS A 85 4.01 -13.23 -4.48
CA LYS A 85 2.63 -12.96 -4.91
C LYS A 85 2.41 -11.49 -5.22
N TYR A 86 2.88 -10.61 -4.34
CA TYR A 86 2.79 -9.17 -4.55
C TYR A 86 3.64 -8.67 -5.73
N PHE A 87 4.84 -9.22 -5.93
CA PHE A 87 5.69 -8.94 -7.10
C PHE A 87 4.95 -9.25 -8.40
N TYR A 88 4.30 -10.41 -8.50
CA TYR A 88 3.55 -10.78 -9.70
C TYR A 88 2.32 -9.92 -9.94
N TYR A 89 1.61 -9.52 -8.88
CA TYR A 89 0.57 -8.50 -8.97
C TYR A 89 1.11 -7.21 -9.60
N LYS A 90 2.24 -6.69 -9.11
CA LYS A 90 2.85 -5.46 -9.65
C LYS A 90 3.42 -5.62 -11.06
N LEU A 91 3.92 -6.79 -11.42
CA LEU A 91 4.33 -7.09 -12.79
C LEU A 91 3.12 -7.11 -13.75
N LYS A 92 1.99 -7.69 -13.33
CA LYS A 92 0.74 -7.68 -14.09
C LYS A 92 0.17 -6.26 -14.23
N GLU A 93 0.21 -5.45 -13.17
CA GLU A 93 -0.14 -4.03 -13.19
C GLU A 93 0.74 -3.24 -14.18
N LEU A 94 2.06 -3.46 -14.16
CA LEU A 94 2.99 -2.84 -15.11
C LEU A 94 2.61 -3.18 -16.55
N ARG A 95 2.36 -4.46 -16.85
CA ARG A 95 1.91 -4.90 -18.18
C ARG A 95 0.59 -4.23 -18.57
N LYS A 96 -0.42 -4.26 -17.71
CA LYS A 96 -1.76 -3.68 -18.01
C LYS A 96 -1.67 -2.18 -18.32
N ASN A 97 -0.81 -1.44 -17.63
CA ASN A 97 -0.69 0.01 -17.77
C ASN A 97 0.11 0.44 -19.00
N PHE A 98 1.06 -0.38 -19.46
CA PHE A 98 1.99 0.00 -20.54
C PHE A 98 1.89 -0.87 -21.80
N GLY A 99 1.15 -1.98 -21.76
CA GLY A 99 0.88 -2.87 -22.89
C GLY A 99 1.85 -4.05 -23.00
N GLY A 100 2.50 -4.20 -24.16
CA GLY A 100 3.58 -5.15 -24.38
C GLY A 100 3.16 -6.53 -24.93
N LYS A 101 4.15 -7.26 -25.47
CA LYS A 101 3.93 -8.54 -26.16
C LYS A 101 3.86 -9.77 -25.27
N CYS A 102 4.16 -9.66 -23.98
CA CYS A 102 4.14 -10.81 -23.08
C CYS A 102 2.69 -11.16 -22.67
N THR A 103 2.27 -12.38 -22.99
CA THR A 103 0.86 -12.83 -22.83
C THR A 103 0.52 -13.26 -21.40
N THR A 104 1.49 -13.84 -20.68
CA THR A 104 1.33 -14.32 -19.30
C THR A 104 2.32 -13.64 -18.37
N THR A 105 2.00 -13.56 -17.09
CA THR A 105 2.91 -12.96 -16.09
C THR A 105 4.23 -13.74 -16.00
N ILE A 106 4.21 -15.08 -16.19
CA ILE A 106 5.44 -15.91 -16.33
C ILE A 106 6.29 -15.39 -17.48
N ASN A 107 5.69 -15.29 -18.67
CA ASN A 107 6.40 -14.88 -19.86
C ASN A 107 7.01 -13.50 -19.61
N CYS A 108 6.23 -12.55 -19.10
CA CYS A 108 6.73 -11.21 -18.75
C CYS A 108 7.93 -11.27 -17.80
N TYR A 109 7.91 -12.13 -16.79
CA TYR A 109 9.01 -12.27 -15.85
C TYR A 109 10.25 -12.89 -16.49
N GLU A 110 10.08 -13.94 -17.30
CA GLU A 110 11.18 -14.55 -18.05
C GLU A 110 11.79 -13.56 -19.05
N GLN A 111 10.97 -12.74 -19.73
CA GLN A 111 11.46 -11.66 -20.58
C GLN A 111 12.27 -10.62 -19.77
N MET A 112 11.80 -10.25 -18.57
CA MET A 112 12.55 -9.35 -17.68
C MET A 112 13.90 -9.95 -17.24
N ARG A 113 14.00 -11.28 -17.17
CA ARG A 113 15.24 -12.00 -16.80
C ARG A 113 16.21 -12.21 -17.95
N LYS A 114 15.78 -12.03 -19.20
CA LYS A 114 16.67 -12.17 -20.37
C LYS A 114 17.77 -11.11 -20.33
N LYS A 115 18.99 -11.54 -20.64
CA LYS A 115 20.13 -10.65 -20.81
C LYS A 115 20.37 -10.38 -22.29
N TYR A 116 20.50 -9.11 -22.66
CA TYR A 116 20.95 -8.74 -23.99
C TYR A 116 22.48 -8.74 -24.11
N THR A 117 23.17 -8.46 -23.01
CA THR A 117 24.64 -8.52 -22.96
C THR A 117 25.10 -9.30 -21.73
N PRO A 118 26.26 -9.99 -21.80
CA PRO A 118 26.81 -10.72 -20.66
C PRO A 118 27.08 -9.85 -19.43
N SER A 119 27.32 -8.55 -19.64
CA SER A 119 27.57 -7.57 -18.57
C SER A 119 26.33 -7.16 -17.78
N ARG A 120 25.12 -7.52 -18.24
CA ARG A 120 23.89 -7.25 -17.49
C ARG A 120 23.82 -8.09 -16.23
N MET A 121 23.21 -7.51 -15.19
CA MET A 121 22.93 -8.25 -13.95
C MET A 121 22.00 -9.44 -14.23
N ASP A 122 22.18 -10.50 -13.46
CA ASP A 122 21.19 -11.58 -13.38
C ASP A 122 19.99 -11.11 -12.56
N VAL A 123 18.82 -11.06 -13.19
CA VAL A 123 17.57 -10.85 -12.45
C VAL A 123 17.26 -12.14 -11.68
N PRO A 124 17.18 -12.10 -10.33
CA PRO A 124 17.01 -13.31 -9.53
C PRO A 124 15.72 -14.03 -9.87
N GLY A 125 15.76 -15.36 -10.02
CA GLY A 125 14.59 -16.23 -10.23
C GLY A 125 13.87 -16.64 -8.94
N VAL A 126 13.98 -15.86 -7.86
CA VAL A 126 13.52 -16.25 -6.51
C VAL A 126 12.00 -16.49 -6.44
N CYS A 127 11.23 -15.85 -7.32
CA CYS A 127 9.78 -15.95 -7.34
C CYS A 127 9.20 -17.01 -8.29
N VAL A 128 10.01 -17.63 -9.16
CA VAL A 128 9.54 -18.53 -10.23
C VAL A 128 8.63 -19.64 -9.69
N LYS A 129 8.97 -20.22 -8.53
CA LYS A 129 8.22 -21.33 -7.91
C LYS A 129 6.87 -20.95 -7.27
N TYR A 130 6.62 -19.67 -7.00
CA TYR A 130 5.37 -19.22 -6.34
C TYR A 130 4.28 -18.85 -7.34
N LEU A 131 4.54 -19.09 -8.62
CA LEU A 131 3.67 -18.66 -9.69
C LEU A 131 2.54 -19.67 -9.94
N GLU A 132 2.75 -20.96 -9.69
CA GLU A 132 1.70 -22.00 -9.85
C GLU A 132 0.42 -21.69 -9.06
N ASN A 133 0.55 -20.96 -7.94
CA ASN A 133 -0.58 -20.54 -7.08
C ASN A 133 -1.26 -19.24 -7.54
N ILE A 134 -0.69 -18.53 -8.51
CA ILE A 134 -1.22 -17.28 -9.07
C ILE A 134 -1.62 -17.61 -10.49
N ASN A 135 -2.81 -18.18 -10.64
CA ASN A 135 -3.35 -18.53 -11.94
C ASN A 135 -3.29 -17.27 -12.85
N ASN A 136 -2.41 -17.27 -13.86
CA ASN A 136 -2.02 -16.07 -14.62
C ASN A 136 -3.21 -15.31 -15.24
N ASN A 137 -4.32 -16.02 -15.43
CA ASN A 137 -5.52 -15.54 -16.12
C ASN A 137 -6.66 -15.18 -15.15
N ASP A 138 -6.46 -15.32 -13.84
CA ASP A 138 -7.50 -14.99 -12.88
C ASP A 138 -7.54 -13.47 -12.67
N GLU A 139 -8.34 -12.81 -13.52
CA GLU A 139 -8.65 -11.39 -13.38
C GLU A 139 -9.34 -11.07 -12.05
N SER A 140 -10.07 -12.02 -11.45
CA SER A 140 -10.77 -11.76 -10.19
C SER A 140 -9.79 -11.56 -9.03
N ILE A 141 -8.74 -12.37 -8.95
CA ILE A 141 -7.65 -12.20 -7.96
C ILE A 141 -6.98 -10.84 -8.16
N PHE A 142 -6.67 -10.49 -9.42
CA PHE A 142 -6.03 -9.21 -9.73
C PHE A 142 -6.90 -8.01 -9.33
N THR A 143 -8.20 -8.06 -9.62
CA THR A 143 -9.16 -7.06 -9.20
C THR A 143 -9.25 -6.94 -7.66
N GLN A 144 -9.18 -8.06 -6.94
CA GLN A 144 -9.13 -8.03 -5.47
C GLN A 144 -7.86 -7.34 -4.95
N PHE A 145 -6.69 -7.56 -5.55
CA PHE A 145 -5.48 -6.79 -5.24
C PHE A 145 -5.66 -5.30 -5.51
N GLU A 146 -6.28 -4.91 -6.64
CA GLU A 146 -6.56 -3.50 -6.96
C GLU A 146 -7.48 -2.87 -5.90
N TYR A 147 -8.51 -3.58 -5.44
CA TYR A 147 -9.39 -3.10 -4.37
C TYR A 147 -8.66 -2.95 -3.03
N LEU A 148 -7.87 -3.96 -2.64
CA LEU A 148 -7.07 -3.89 -1.41
C LEU A 148 -6.07 -2.73 -1.45
N GLN A 149 -5.37 -2.54 -2.57
CA GLN A 149 -4.46 -1.42 -2.77
C GLN A 149 -5.17 -0.08 -2.56
N LYS A 150 -6.34 0.13 -3.19
CA LYS A 150 -7.14 1.34 -3.02
C LYS A 150 -7.59 1.54 -1.57
N LEU A 151 -8.02 0.47 -0.89
CA LEU A 151 -8.42 0.53 0.52
C LEU A 151 -7.25 1.01 1.41
N TYR A 152 -6.06 0.47 1.20
CA TYR A 152 -4.85 0.89 1.92
C TYR A 152 -4.34 2.28 1.50
N ASP A 153 -4.64 2.74 0.29
CA ASP A 153 -4.38 4.13 -0.13
C ASP A 153 -5.30 5.09 0.68
N ILE A 154 -6.61 4.77 0.78
CA ILE A 154 -7.58 5.53 1.58
C ILE A 154 -7.20 5.52 3.07
N GLU A 155 -6.83 4.37 3.62
CA GLU A 155 -6.39 4.25 5.03
C GLU A 155 -5.17 5.15 5.30
N ASN A 156 -4.20 5.18 4.38
CA ASN A 156 -3.02 6.05 4.51
C ASN A 156 -3.39 7.54 4.47
N GLU A 157 -4.30 7.94 3.58
CA GLU A 157 -4.79 9.32 3.49
C GLU A 157 -5.51 9.73 4.79
N PHE A 158 -6.40 8.86 5.30
CA PHE A 158 -7.10 9.09 6.56
C PHE A 158 -6.11 9.25 7.73
N ASN A 159 -5.12 8.37 7.83
CA ASN A 159 -4.10 8.43 8.89
C ASN A 159 -3.27 9.72 8.82
N LYS A 160 -2.94 10.18 7.60
CA LYS A 160 -2.23 11.46 7.40
C LYS A 160 -3.10 12.64 7.84
N SER A 161 -4.38 12.66 7.48
CA SER A 161 -5.30 13.71 7.93
C SER A 161 -5.46 13.74 9.45
N LYS A 162 -5.50 12.57 10.09
CA LYS A 162 -5.53 12.45 11.55
C LYS A 162 -4.27 13.05 12.20
N GLU A 163 -3.09 12.74 11.68
CA GLU A 163 -1.82 13.28 12.19
C GLU A 163 -1.78 14.82 12.10
N GLU A 164 -2.27 15.39 11.01
CA GLU A 164 -2.35 16.85 10.84
C GLU A 164 -3.37 17.48 11.81
N LEU A 165 -4.51 16.82 12.06
CA LEU A 165 -5.48 17.27 13.06
C LEU A 165 -4.87 17.27 14.47
N ASP A 166 -4.14 16.23 14.83
CA ASP A 166 -3.47 16.13 16.12
C ASP A 166 -2.44 17.28 16.30
N LYS A 167 -1.68 17.63 15.26
CA LYS A 167 -0.76 18.78 15.27
C LYS A 167 -1.49 20.11 15.47
N VAL A 168 -2.66 20.29 14.84
CA VAL A 168 -3.48 21.51 15.00
C VAL A 168 -4.02 21.61 16.42
N ASN A 169 -4.53 20.51 16.98
CA ASN A 169 -5.04 20.46 18.35
C ASN A 169 -3.95 20.83 19.36
N VAL A 170 -2.73 20.30 19.22
CA VAL A 170 -1.59 20.69 20.09
C VAL A 170 -1.31 22.19 20.03
N LYS A 171 -1.35 22.81 18.84
CA LYS A 171 -1.16 24.27 18.70
C LYS A 171 -2.31 25.07 19.32
N TYR A 172 -3.53 24.57 19.17
CA TYR A 172 -4.73 25.19 19.73
C TYR A 172 -4.72 25.16 21.26
N GLU A 173 -4.39 24.03 21.87
CA GLU A 173 -4.23 23.91 23.33
C GLU A 173 -3.15 24.87 23.86
N LYS A 174 -2.01 24.97 23.16
CA LYS A 174 -0.96 25.94 23.50
C LYS A 174 -1.46 27.38 23.41
N TYR A 175 -2.27 27.70 22.40
CA TYR A 175 -2.89 29.02 22.28
C TYR A 175 -3.84 29.31 23.45
N LEU A 176 -4.68 28.35 23.84
CA LEU A 176 -5.59 28.50 24.99
C LEU A 176 -4.83 28.76 26.29
N GLN A 177 -3.71 28.04 26.50
CA GLN A 177 -2.84 28.26 27.65
C GLN A 177 -2.29 29.70 27.67
N ILE A 178 -1.64 30.15 26.58
CA ILE A 178 -1.08 31.51 26.49
C ILE A 178 -2.18 32.57 26.69
N LYS A 179 -3.35 32.35 26.08
CA LYS A 179 -4.49 33.27 26.23
C LYS A 179 -4.92 33.41 27.68
N SER A 180 -4.97 32.30 28.44
CA SER A 180 -5.34 32.31 29.85
C SER A 180 -4.32 33.04 30.73
N GLU A 181 -3.04 33.01 30.36
CA GLU A 181 -1.96 33.73 31.06
C GLU A 181 -1.98 35.24 30.75
N CYS A 182 -2.25 35.64 29.50
CA CYS A 182 -2.25 37.04 29.08
C CYS A 182 -3.55 37.80 29.42
N LEU A 183 -4.67 37.09 29.50
CA LEU A 183 -5.99 37.64 29.81
C LEU A 183 -6.55 36.85 30.98
N PRO A 184 -6.02 37.05 32.21
CA PRO A 184 -6.62 36.43 33.39
C PRO A 184 -8.09 36.83 33.39
N SER A 185 -8.97 35.83 33.46
CA SER A 185 -10.41 36.07 33.54
C SER A 185 -10.64 37.14 34.60
N PRO A 186 -11.38 38.23 34.32
CA PRO A 186 -11.88 39.05 35.41
C PRO A 186 -12.64 38.08 36.33
N GLU A 187 -12.30 38.06 37.61
CA GLU A 187 -13.05 37.31 38.61
C GLU A 187 -14.52 37.76 38.50
N GLN A 188 -15.36 36.93 37.88
CA GLN A 188 -16.79 37.20 37.79
C GLN A 188 -17.40 36.93 39.17
N SER A 189 -17.39 37.96 40.02
CA SER A 189 -18.34 38.07 41.11
C SER A 189 -19.73 38.31 40.52
N TYR A 190 -20.49 37.27 40.21
CA TYR A 190 -21.92 37.43 39.92
C TYR A 190 -22.78 36.46 40.69
N SER A 191 -23.59 37.05 41.58
CA SER A 191 -24.77 36.47 42.19
C SER A 191 -25.77 36.02 41.12
N SER A 192 -26.33 34.84 41.39
CA SER A 192 -27.43 34.15 40.72
C SER A 192 -28.59 35.01 40.21
N SER A 193 -29.07 34.72 38.99
CA SER A 193 -30.50 34.60 38.69
C SER A 193 -30.80 33.95 37.32
N GLU A 194 -31.56 32.86 37.45
CA GLU A 194 -32.67 32.36 36.62
C GLU A 194 -32.50 31.72 35.22
N ALA A 195 -33.34 30.71 35.06
CA ALA A 195 -33.32 29.62 34.09
C ALA A 195 -34.15 29.93 32.84
N GLY A 196 -33.60 29.56 31.67
CA GLY A 196 -34.31 29.56 30.40
C GLY A 196 -34.08 28.25 29.66
N SER A 197 -35.12 27.41 29.63
CA SER A 197 -35.19 26.15 28.88
C SER A 197 -35.28 26.42 27.37
N GLY A 198 -34.20 26.12 26.64
CA GLY A 198 -34.15 26.16 25.17
C GLY A 198 -33.66 24.84 24.60
N THR A 199 -34.56 24.08 23.99
CA THR A 199 -34.29 22.82 23.29
C THR A 199 -33.47 23.05 22.02
N VAL A 200 -32.18 22.71 22.04
CA VAL A 200 -31.29 22.71 20.86
C VAL A 200 -31.30 21.32 20.23
N THR A 201 -32.32 21.05 19.43
CA THR A 201 -32.43 19.84 18.60
C THR A 201 -31.95 20.21 17.19
N GLY A 202 -30.67 20.00 16.86
CA GLY A 202 -30.20 20.39 15.52
C GLY A 202 -28.81 19.95 15.03
N MET A 203 -27.88 19.52 15.89
CA MET A 203 -26.50 19.21 15.45
C MET A 203 -26.00 17.78 15.67
N CYS A 204 -26.81 16.85 16.19
CA CYS A 204 -26.36 15.47 16.49
C CYS A 204 -26.44 14.45 15.33
N VAL A 205 -26.97 14.82 14.16
CA VAL A 205 -27.16 13.86 13.06
C VAL A 205 -25.84 13.54 12.31
N SER A 206 -24.85 14.44 12.35
CA SER A 206 -23.57 14.23 11.64
C SER A 206 -22.60 13.33 12.41
N THR A 207 -22.49 13.51 13.73
CA THR A 207 -21.56 12.73 14.56
C THR A 207 -21.96 11.26 14.70
N THR A 208 -23.26 10.99 14.74
CA THR A 208 -23.80 9.62 14.83
C THR A 208 -23.52 8.80 13.57
N ALA A 209 -23.63 9.40 12.37
CA ALA A 209 -23.30 8.72 11.12
C ALA A 209 -21.81 8.33 11.04
N ILE A 210 -20.91 9.21 11.48
CA ILE A 210 -19.46 8.94 11.52
C ILE A 210 -19.15 7.78 12.48
N LEU A 211 -19.77 7.76 13.67
CA LEU A 211 -19.60 6.68 14.64
C LEU A 211 -20.09 5.33 14.10
N ILE A 212 -21.21 5.30 13.37
CA ILE A 212 -21.73 4.07 12.73
C ILE A 212 -20.75 3.54 11.69
N ILE A 213 -20.18 4.42 10.84
CA ILE A 213 -19.18 4.02 9.84
C ILE A 213 -17.93 3.44 10.51
N ILE A 214 -17.40 4.12 11.54
CA ILE A 214 -16.24 3.62 12.30
C ILE A 214 -16.54 2.27 12.96
N PHE A 215 -17.73 2.10 13.53
CA PHE A 215 -18.14 0.84 14.17
C PHE A 215 -18.24 -0.31 13.16
N ILE A 216 -18.75 -0.06 11.94
CA ILE A 216 -18.78 -1.05 10.86
C ILE A 216 -17.35 -1.47 10.50
N PHE A 217 -16.43 -0.51 10.31
CA PHE A 217 -15.02 -0.82 10.03
C PHE A 217 -14.37 -1.62 11.16
N PHE A 218 -14.64 -1.27 12.42
CA PHE A 218 -14.09 -1.97 13.58
C PHE A 218 -14.64 -3.40 13.68
N LYS A 219 -15.93 -3.60 13.45
CA LYS A 219 -16.58 -4.92 13.47
C LYS A 219 -16.10 -5.81 12.33
N VAL A 220 -15.92 -5.26 11.13
CA VAL A 220 -15.34 -5.98 9.98
C VAL A 220 -13.91 -6.41 10.31
N LYS A 221 -13.06 -5.49 10.81
CA LYS A 221 -11.68 -5.80 11.23
C LYS A 221 -11.61 -6.88 12.31
N ASN A 222 -12.50 -6.84 13.30
CA ASN A 222 -12.49 -7.82 14.39
C ASN A 222 -13.02 -9.21 13.96
N ASN A 223 -13.98 -9.25 13.03
CA ASN A 223 -14.42 -10.53 12.43
C ASN A 223 -13.32 -11.18 11.58
N PHE A 224 -12.47 -10.39 10.92
CA PHE A 224 -11.28 -10.92 10.25
C PHE A 224 -10.23 -11.44 11.24
N ASN A 225 -10.15 -10.87 12.46
CA ASN A 225 -9.24 -11.36 13.50
C ASN A 225 -9.76 -12.57 14.28
N LEU A 226 -11.08 -12.76 14.38
CA LEU A 226 -11.68 -13.92 15.06
C LEU A 226 -11.61 -15.22 14.23
N LEU A 227 -11.50 -15.12 12.91
CA LEU A 227 -11.15 -16.26 12.04
C LEU A 227 -9.67 -16.68 12.16
N ASN A 228 -8.90 -16.04 13.03
CA ASN A 228 -7.47 -16.26 13.24
C ASN A 228 -7.16 -17.06 14.53
N ILE A 229 -8.18 -17.68 15.14
CA ILE A 229 -8.06 -18.47 16.39
C ILE A 229 -8.61 -19.92 16.24
N TYR A 230 -9.12 -20.32 15.08
CA TYR A 230 -9.57 -21.69 14.82
C TYR A 230 -8.95 -22.29 13.55
#